data_AF-A0A5U6NLM9-F1
#
_entry.id   AF-A0A5U6NLM9-F1
#
_cell.length_a   1.000
_cell.length_b   1.000
_cell.length_c   1.000
_cell.angle_alpha   90.00
_cell.angle_beta   90.00
_cell.angle_gamma   90.00
#
_symmetry.space_group_name_H-M   'P 1'
#
loop_
_entity.id
_entity.type
_entity.pdbx_description
1 polymer ?
#
loop_
_entity_poly.entity_id
_entity_poly.type
_entity_poly.pdbx_seq_one_letter_code
_entity_poly.pdbx_strand_id
1 'polypeptide(L)'
;MAAAGKYPEQESPVTKSIEAVSFSECKSSTLNVLNQVSGNYPAKEVVNTGVLYVVKIWTNDGVIMVSCSEPDNKKVVTQSSYK
;
A
#
# COMPACT_ATOMS: atom_id res chain seq x y z
N MET A 1 -13.99 -7.45 -10.28
CA MET A 1 -13.12 -7.87 -9.17
C MET A 1 -12.01 -8.74 -9.73
N ALA A 2 -10.77 -8.61 -9.25
CA ALA A 2 -9.59 -9.26 -9.81
C ALA A 2 -9.70 -10.80 -9.79
N ALA A 3 -10.37 -11.37 -10.77
CA ALA A 3 -10.43 -12.80 -10.98
C ALA A 3 -9.15 -13.22 -11.73
N ALA A 4 -8.42 -14.19 -11.17
CA ALA A 4 -7.28 -14.86 -11.79
C ALA A 4 -6.03 -14.00 -12.08
N GLY A 5 -5.64 -13.11 -11.15
CA GLY A 5 -4.36 -12.39 -11.25
C GLY A 5 -4.28 -11.31 -12.34
N LYS A 6 -5.39 -11.07 -13.04
CA LYS A 6 -5.55 -9.97 -13.98
C LYS A 6 -6.10 -8.76 -13.22
N TYR A 7 -5.19 -7.87 -12.81
CA TYR A 7 -5.56 -6.60 -12.19
C TYR A 7 -5.95 -5.61 -13.30
N PRO A 8 -6.99 -4.78 -13.08
CA PRO A 8 -7.33 -3.74 -14.05
C PRO A 8 -6.17 -2.76 -14.26
N GLU A 9 -6.16 -2.14 -15.44
CA GLU A 9 -5.24 -1.05 -15.72
C GLU A 9 -5.47 0.09 -14.72
N GLN A 10 -4.37 0.72 -14.30
CA GLN A 10 -4.36 1.75 -13.26
C GLN A 10 -4.01 3.09 -13.89
N GLU A 11 -4.72 4.13 -13.46
CA GLU A 11 -4.31 5.51 -13.67
C GLU A 11 -3.04 5.85 -12.87
N SER A 12 -2.43 7.00 -13.18
CA SER A 12 -1.28 7.51 -12.42
C SER A 12 -1.62 7.65 -10.93
N PRO A 13 -0.71 7.23 -10.03
CA PRO A 13 -0.95 7.32 -8.60
C PRO A 13 -1.00 8.78 -8.15
N VAL A 14 -1.97 9.09 -7.28
CA VAL A 14 -2.11 10.38 -6.61
C VAL A 14 -1.81 10.21 -5.13
N THR A 15 -0.94 11.06 -4.58
CA THR A 15 -0.67 11.11 -3.15
C THR A 15 -1.90 11.55 -2.39
N LYS A 16 -2.33 10.73 -1.43
CA LYS A 16 -3.48 10.98 -0.56
C LYS A 16 -3.07 11.49 0.80
N SER A 17 -1.99 10.95 1.37
CA SER A 17 -1.44 11.47 2.62
C SER A 17 0.07 11.26 2.71
N ILE A 18 0.69 12.13 3.50
CA ILE A 18 2.07 12.01 3.96
C ILE A 18 2.05 12.26 5.47
N GLU A 19 2.56 11.31 6.24
CA GLU A 19 2.58 11.35 7.70
C GLU A 19 4.02 11.17 8.17
N ALA A 20 4.48 12.00 9.11
CA ALA A 20 5.75 11.78 9.80
C ALA A 20 5.56 10.70 10.87
N VAL A 21 6.28 9.59 10.73
CA VAL A 21 6.15 8.42 11.60
C VAL A 21 7.42 7.57 11.53
N SER A 22 7.77 6.92 12.63
CA SER A 22 8.92 6.03 12.64
C SER A 22 8.72 4.82 11.70
N PHE A 23 9.80 4.29 11.15
CA PHE A 23 9.74 3.13 10.26
C PHE A 23 9.06 1.91 10.90
N SER A 24 9.40 1.62 12.16
CA SER A 24 8.86 0.47 12.90
C SER A 24 7.35 0.59 13.13
N GLU A 25 6.89 1.76 13.55
CA GLU A 25 5.47 2.06 13.74
C GLU A 25 4.71 2.04 12.41
N CYS A 26 5.28 2.63 11.35
CA CYS A 26 4.69 2.59 10.02
C CYS A 26 4.55 1.17 9.50
N LYS A 27 5.61 0.35 9.61
CA LYS A 27 5.60 -1.05 9.17
C LYS A 27 4.57 -1.86 9.94
N SER A 28 4.55 -1.73 11.26
CA SER A 28 3.62 -2.46 12.14
C SER A 28 2.16 -2.09 11.84
N SER A 29 1.84 -0.79 11.75
CA SER A 29 0.49 -0.32 11.44
C SER A 29 0.05 -0.73 10.02
N THR A 30 0.94 -0.64 9.04
CA THR A 30 0.66 -1.03 7.66
C THR A 30 0.45 -2.55 7.53
N LEU A 31 1.25 -3.36 8.24
CA LEU A 31 1.07 -4.82 8.30
C LEU A 31 -0.26 -5.20 8.97
N ASN A 32 -0.67 -4.50 10.02
CA ASN A 32 -1.97 -4.71 10.65
C ASN A 32 -3.12 -4.45 9.66
N VAL A 33 -3.07 -3.33 8.93
CA VAL A 33 -4.05 -3.03 7.87
C VAL A 33 -4.03 -4.12 6.79
N LEU A 34 -2.85 -4.54 6.34
CA LEU A 34 -2.69 -5.60 5.35
C LEU A 34 -3.40 -6.89 5.79
N ASN A 35 -3.17 -7.32 7.02
CA ASN A 35 -3.78 -8.53 7.58
C ASN A 35 -5.31 -8.43 7.66
N GLN A 36 -5.85 -7.26 7.99
CA GLN A 36 -7.30 -7.03 8.05
C GLN A 36 -7.97 -7.07 6.66
N VAL A 37 -7.29 -6.59 5.62
CA VAL A 37 -7.87 -6.50 4.27
C VAL A 37 -7.62 -7.74 3.41
N SER A 38 -6.58 -8.53 3.69
CA SER A 38 -6.14 -9.64 2.83
C SER A 38 -7.18 -10.76 2.66
N GLY A 39 -8.16 -10.87 3.56
CA GLY A 39 -9.27 -11.82 3.42
C GLY A 39 -10.33 -11.37 2.40
N ASN A 40 -10.40 -10.08 2.08
CA ASN A 40 -11.45 -9.48 1.23
C ASN A 40 -10.89 -8.90 -0.07
N TYR A 41 -9.64 -8.45 -0.04
CA TYR A 41 -8.99 -7.77 -1.15
C TYR A 41 -7.65 -8.42 -1.44
N PRO A 42 -7.28 -8.62 -2.72
CA PRO A 42 -5.91 -8.95 -3.05
C PRO A 42 -4.99 -7.88 -2.49
N ALA A 43 -3.95 -8.31 -1.80
CA ALA A 43 -2.94 -7.42 -1.26
C ALA A 43 -1.58 -8.13 -1.26
N LYS A 44 -0.51 -7.36 -1.40
CA LYS A 44 0.85 -7.90 -1.38
C LYS A 44 1.85 -6.91 -0.81
N GLU A 45 2.87 -7.46 -0.16
CA GLU A 45 4.11 -6.75 0.09
C GLU A 45 4.88 -6.67 -1.24
N VAL A 46 5.18 -5.45 -1.69
CA VAL A 46 5.97 -5.19 -2.91
C VAL A 46 7.44 -5.04 -2.55
N VAL A 47 7.71 -4.43 -1.41
CA VAL A 47 9.06 -4.24 -0.86
C VAL A 47 8.99 -4.50 0.64
N ASN A 48 9.90 -5.33 1.16
CA ASN A 48 10.03 -5.58 2.59
C ASN A 48 11.52 -5.67 2.96
N THR A 49 12.09 -4.53 3.35
CA THR A 49 13.49 -4.41 3.74
C THR A 49 13.61 -3.76 5.12
N GLY A 50 14.84 -3.55 5.59
CA GLY A 50 15.11 -2.81 6.83
C GLY A 50 14.89 -1.31 6.75
N VAL A 51 14.79 -0.73 5.55
CA VAL A 51 14.71 0.73 5.34
C VAL A 51 13.51 1.18 4.52
N LEU A 52 12.89 0.26 3.78
CA LEU A 52 11.73 0.52 2.94
C LEU A 52 10.75 -0.64 3.04
N TYR A 53 9.49 -0.32 3.31
CA TYR A 53 8.37 -1.26 3.33
C TYR A 53 7.23 -0.70 2.50
N VAL A 54 6.80 -1.45 1.48
CA VAL A 54 5.75 -1.01 0.54
C VAL A 54 4.75 -2.12 0.37
N VAL A 55 3.47 -1.80 0.60
CA VAL A 55 2.36 -2.72 0.33
C VAL A 55 1.48 -2.15 -0.77
N LYS A 56 0.85 -3.05 -1.52
CA LYS A 56 -0.09 -2.73 -2.59
C LYS A 56 -1.38 -3.51 -2.37
N ILE A 57 -2.51 -2.81 -2.37
CA ILE A 57 -3.85 -3.34 -2.08
C ILE A 57 -4.75 -3.00 -3.25
N TRP A 58 -5.46 -3.98 -3.79
CA TRP A 58 -6.42 -3.82 -4.87
C TRP A 58 -7.83 -3.81 -4.31
N THR A 59 -8.41 -2.62 -4.16
CA THR A 59 -9.78 -2.43 -3.70
C THR A 59 -10.74 -2.40 -4.90
N ASN A 60 -12.02 -2.11 -4.64
CA ASN A 60 -13.04 -1.98 -5.68
C ASN A 60 -12.84 -0.74 -6.55
N ASP A 61 -12.35 0.34 -5.96
CA ASP A 61 -12.29 1.66 -6.59
C ASP A 61 -10.91 1.98 -7.19
N GLY A 62 -9.94 1.11 -6.96
CA GLY A 62 -8.59 1.29 -7.45
C GLY A 62 -7.57 0.54 -6.60
N VAL A 63 -6.37 1.08 -6.59
CA VAL A 63 -5.21 0.50 -5.95
C VAL A 63 -4.66 1.49 -4.95
N ILE A 64 -4.46 1.02 -3.73
CA ILE A 64 -3.81 1.77 -2.66
C ILE A 64 -2.40 1.24 -2.51
N MET A 65 -1.42 2.14 -2.48
CA MET A 65 -0.06 1.82 -2.08
C MET A 65 0.30 2.59 -0.82
N VAL A 66 0.86 1.88 0.15
CA VAL A 66 1.38 2.48 1.38
C VAL A 66 2.88 2.20 1.44
N SER A 67 3.66 3.25 1.59
CA SER A 67 5.12 3.22 1.63
C SER A 67 5.62 3.78 2.96
N CYS A 68 6.43 3.00 3.67
CA CYS A 68 7.14 3.39 4.88
C CYS A 68 8.63 3.53 4.56
N SER A 69 9.18 4.72 4.73
CA SER A 69 10.59 5.02 4.50
C SER A 69 11.29 5.35 5.82
N GLU A 70 12.30 4.56 6.17
CA GLU A 70 13.19 4.80 7.30
C GLU A 70 14.05 6.06 7.15
N PRO A 71 14.75 6.31 6.02
CA PRO A 71 15.57 7.51 5.88
C PRO A 71 14.72 8.79 5.92
N ASP A 72 13.47 8.73 5.48
CA ASP A 72 12.58 9.88 5.49
C ASP A 72 11.75 10.01 6.77
N ASN A 73 11.70 8.97 7.62
CA ASN A 73 10.75 8.82 8.73
C ASN A 73 9.32 9.22 8.36
N LYS A 74 8.85 8.69 7.22
CA LYS A 74 7.57 9.04 6.65
C LYS A 74 6.80 7.82 6.15
N LYS A 75 5.49 7.95 6.26
CA LYS A 75 4.50 7.13 5.58
C LYS A 75 3.88 7.93 4.44
N VAL A 76 3.81 7.32 3.27
CA VAL A 76 3.15 7.90 2.10
C VAL A 76 2.05 6.96 1.64
N VAL A 77 0.84 7.47 1.50
CA VAL A 77 -0.29 6.73 0.91
C VAL A 77 -0.58 7.33 -0.46
N THR A 78 -0.57 6.49 -1.48
CA THR A 78 -0.98 6.86 -2.84
C THR A 78 -2.15 6.00 -3.29
N GLN A 79 -2.96 6.54 -4.19
CA GLN A 79 -4.08 5.81 -4.79
C GLN A 79 -4.10 6.01 -6.31
N SER A 80 -4.25 4.92 -7.03
CA SER A 80 -4.53 4.90 -8.47
C SER A 80 -5.94 4.39 -8.70
N SER A 81 -6.80 5.15 -9.37
CA SER A 81 -8.09 4.64 -9.85
C SER A 81 -7.89 3.60 -10.96
N TYR A 82 -8.88 2.74 -11.19
CA TYR A 82 -8.90 1.90 -12.38
C TYR A 82 -9.32 2.69 -13.62
N LYS A 83 -8.87 2.22 -14.80
CA LYS A 83 -9.35 2.69 -16.11
C LYS A 83 -10.61 1.97 -16.55
#